data_AF-F4NY60-F1
#
_entry.id   AF-F4NY60-F1
#
_cell.length_a   1.000
_cell.length_b   1.000
_cell.length_c   1.000
_cell.angle_alpha   90.00
_cell.angle_beta   90.00
_cell.angle_gamma   90.00
#
_symmetry.space_group_name_H-M   'P 1'
#
loop_
_entity.id
_entity.type
_entity.pdbx_description
1 polymer ?
#
loop_
_entity_poly.entity_id
_entity_poly.type
_entity_poly.pdbx_seq_one_letter_code
_entity_poly.pdbx_strand_id
1 'polypeptide(L)'
;MGQTVFLLDTLATKLSFLFVNYRLLPMGSFSKIERIDGEKYIYELYGSSDIVGMIFWNRRFDFGLIAFLNCVQQLGDFAEQHDSRFRLPYRINKDKIGDASIRLQFNQDEAWTKALKYTLINVKWMLAFCCSRIAT
;
A
#
# COMPACT_ATOMS: atom_id res chain seq x y z
N MET A 1 4.93 0.46 -8.47
CA MET A 1 4.93 0.05 -7.04
C MET A 1 6.18 0.50 -6.30
N GLY A 2 7.39 0.26 -6.80
CA GLY A 2 8.66 0.54 -6.09
C GLY A 2 8.78 1.92 -5.42
N GLN A 3 8.56 2.99 -6.19
CA GLN A 3 8.62 4.35 -5.66
C GLN A 3 7.56 4.63 -4.58
N THR A 4 6.36 4.05 -4.71
CA THR A 4 5.27 4.22 -3.75
C THR A 4 5.55 3.49 -2.43
N VAL A 5 6.21 2.32 -2.49
CA VAL A 5 6.65 1.59 -1.29
C VAL A 5 7.70 2.39 -0.53
N PHE A 6 8.71 2.90 -1.23
CA PHE A 6 9.74 3.75 -0.63
C PHE A 6 9.15 5.03 -0.01
N LEU A 7 8.20 5.67 -0.69
CA LEU A 7 7.49 6.83 -0.15
C LEU A 7 6.75 6.48 1.14
N LEU A 8 5.98 5.39 1.16
CA LEU A 8 5.22 5.00 2.35
C LEU A 8 6.15 4.63 3.52
N ASP A 9 7.26 3.95 3.25
CA ASP A 9 8.30 3.61 4.24
C ASP A 9 8.98 4.87 4.82
N THR A 10 9.28 5.85 3.96
CA THR A 10 9.82 7.14 4.38
C THR A 10 8.82 7.92 5.25
N LEU A 11 7.53 7.92 4.89
CA LEU A 11 6.48 8.56 5.68
C LEU A 11 6.35 7.90 7.06
N ALA A 12 6.32 6.57 7.13
CA ALA A 12 6.27 5.84 8.39
C ALA A 12 7.49 6.14 9.27
N THR A 13 8.69 6.13 8.69
CA THR A 13 9.93 6.49 9.40
C THR A 13 9.88 7.91 9.95
N LYS A 14 9.43 8.89 9.14
CA LYS A 14 9.31 10.28 9.61
C LYS A 14 8.30 10.46 10.73
N LEU A 15 7.21 9.69 10.70
CA LEU A 15 6.18 9.72 11.74
C LEU A 15 6.52 8.82 12.94
N SER A 16 7.68 8.16 12.95
CA SER A 16 8.05 7.14 13.94
C SER A 16 6.98 6.07 14.11
N PHE A 17 6.32 5.70 13.01
CA PHE A 17 5.24 4.73 12.96
C PHE A 17 5.76 3.33 12.60
N LEU A 18 5.30 2.30 13.31
CA LEU A 18 5.61 0.90 13.02
C LEU A 18 4.35 0.18 12.52
N PHE A 19 4.48 -0.47 11.36
CA PHE A 19 3.40 -1.29 10.82
C PHE A 19 3.20 -2.55 11.64
N VAL A 20 1.93 -2.89 11.85
CA VAL A 20 1.49 -4.15 12.45
C VAL A 20 1.45 -5.21 11.35
N ASN A 21 1.98 -6.41 11.65
CA ASN A 21 1.98 -7.61 10.81
C ASN A 21 2.77 -7.54 9.50
N TYR A 22 3.27 -6.36 9.10
CA TYR A 22 3.98 -6.15 7.85
C TYR A 22 5.23 -5.31 8.02
N ARG A 23 6.20 -5.55 7.14
CA ARG A 23 7.41 -4.73 6.97
C ARG A 23 7.59 -4.39 5.50
N LEU A 24 7.75 -3.11 5.20
CA LEU A 24 8.06 -2.64 3.85
C LEU A 24 9.55 -2.84 3.56
N LEU A 25 9.87 -3.34 2.36
CA LEU A 25 11.24 -3.55 1.90
C LEU A 25 11.43 -2.78 0.58
N PRO A 26 11.77 -1.48 0.65
CA PRO A 26 12.03 -0.68 -0.56
C PRO A 26 13.32 -1.14 -1.24
N MET A 27 13.20 -1.62 -2.48
CA MET A 27 14.32 -2.15 -3.28
C MET A 27 14.24 -1.62 -4.73
N GLY A 28 13.92 -0.33 -4.90
CA GLY A 28 13.68 0.26 -6.22
C GLY A 28 12.55 -0.45 -6.95
N SER A 29 12.77 -0.82 -8.23
CA SER A 29 11.79 -1.58 -9.03
C SER A 29 11.47 -2.96 -8.45
N PHE A 30 12.31 -3.51 -7.57
CA PHE A 30 12.17 -4.86 -6.98
C PHE A 30 11.63 -4.85 -5.55
N SER A 31 10.90 -3.81 -5.16
CA SER A 31 10.38 -3.65 -3.79
C SER A 31 9.47 -4.80 -3.37
N LYS A 32 9.50 -5.12 -2.08
CA LYS A 32 8.79 -6.26 -1.47
C LYS A 32 8.05 -5.84 -0.20
N ILE A 33 7.11 -6.67 0.25
CA ILE A 33 6.49 -6.57 1.57
C ILE A 33 6.66 -7.91 2.27
N GLU A 34 7.18 -7.86 3.48
CA GLU A 34 7.33 -9.02 4.34
C GLU A 34 6.17 -9.07 5.34
N ARG A 35 5.47 -10.19 5.41
CA ARG A 35 4.56 -10.49 6.52
C ARG A 35 5.39 -11.00 7.69
N ILE A 36 5.23 -10.37 8.84
CA ILE A 36 5.93 -10.71 10.09
C ILE A 36 5.01 -11.42 11.11
N ASP A 37 3.70 -11.45 10.85
CA ASP A 37 2.75 -12.20 11.65
C ASP A 37 2.77 -13.70 11.24
N GLY A 38 3.25 -14.54 12.16
CA GLY A 38 3.40 -15.98 11.99
C GLY A 38 4.53 -16.37 11.04
N GLU A 39 4.23 -17.25 10.08
CA GLU A 39 5.22 -17.67 9.09
C GLU A 39 5.61 -16.49 8.19
N LYS A 40 6.91 -16.18 8.23
CA LYS A 40 7.56 -15.15 7.41
C LYS A 40 7.32 -15.45 5.93
N TYR A 41 6.60 -14.54 5.28
CA TYR A 41 6.30 -14.64 3.86
C TYR A 41 6.62 -13.33 3.16
N ILE A 42 7.27 -13.39 2.01
CA ILE A 42 7.68 -12.21 1.25
C ILE A 42 6.82 -12.10 -0.02
N TYR A 43 6.08 -11.01 -0.13
CA TYR A 43 5.31 -10.65 -1.31
C TYR A 43 6.13 -9.72 -2.20
N GLU A 44 6.35 -10.14 -3.45
CA GLU A 44 7.02 -9.33 -4.47
C GLU A 44 6.02 -8.38 -5.13
N LEU A 45 6.39 -7.09 -5.24
CA LEU A 45 5.52 -6.07 -5.83
C LEU A 45 5.97 -5.67 -7.25
N TYR A 46 6.57 -6.60 -7.99
CA TYR A 46 7.02 -6.42 -9.37
C TYR A 46 6.69 -7.64 -10.23
N GLY A 47 6.37 -7.39 -11.49
CA GLY A 47 6.02 -8.42 -12.48
C GLY A 47 7.17 -9.37 -12.76
N SER A 48 6.85 -10.66 -12.96
CA SER A 48 7.74 -11.62 -13.61
C SER A 48 7.43 -11.67 -15.12
N SER A 49 8.47 -11.82 -15.95
CA SER A 49 8.35 -11.84 -17.41
C SER A 49 7.78 -13.15 -17.98
N ASP A 50 7.53 -14.15 -17.14
CA ASP A 50 7.08 -15.48 -17.57
C ASP A 50 5.55 -15.58 -17.65
N ILE A 51 5.02 -15.92 -18.82
CA ILE A 51 3.58 -15.99 -19.14
C ILE A 51 2.84 -17.03 -18.27
N VAL A 52 3.48 -18.17 -17.97
CA VAL A 52 2.95 -19.22 -17.06
C VAL A 52 3.11 -18.81 -15.60
N GLY A 53 4.18 -18.08 -15.27
CA GLY A 53 4.37 -17.43 -13.99
C GLY A 53 3.29 -16.40 -13.71
N MET A 54 2.83 -15.67 -14.74
CA MET A 54 1.85 -14.58 -14.65
C MET A 54 0.54 -15.00 -13.98
N ILE A 55 0.00 -16.19 -14.27
CA ILE A 55 -1.27 -16.67 -13.68
C ILE A 55 -1.15 -16.97 -12.19
N PHE A 56 -0.06 -17.62 -11.75
CA PHE A 56 0.19 -17.92 -10.32
C PHE A 56 0.76 -16.72 -9.55
N TRP A 57 1.51 -15.86 -10.24
CA TRP A 57 2.07 -14.62 -9.74
C TRP A 57 0.96 -13.62 -9.37
N ASN A 58 -0.12 -13.54 -10.16
CA ASN A 58 -1.26 -12.68 -9.87
C ASN A 58 -1.81 -12.88 -8.45
N ARG A 59 -1.89 -14.11 -7.93
CA ARG A 59 -2.37 -14.35 -6.55
C ARG A 59 -1.43 -13.80 -5.49
N ARG A 60 -0.12 -14.03 -5.62
CA ARG A 60 0.87 -13.53 -4.64
C ARG A 60 1.01 -12.02 -4.71
N PHE A 61 0.94 -11.47 -5.92
CA PHE A 61 0.92 -10.04 -6.16
C PHE A 61 -0.32 -9.39 -5.55
N ASP A 62 -1.51 -10.00 -5.71
CA ASP A 62 -2.74 -9.55 -5.07
C ASP A 62 -2.60 -9.50 -3.55
N PHE A 63 -2.04 -10.55 -2.92
CA PHE A 63 -1.77 -10.51 -1.47
C PHE A 63 -0.78 -9.40 -1.09
N GLY A 64 0.25 -9.16 -1.90
CA GLY A 64 1.17 -8.04 -1.73
C GLY A 64 0.47 -6.68 -1.81
N LEU A 65 -0.43 -6.49 -2.78
CA LEU A 65 -1.20 -5.25 -2.93
C LEU A 65 -2.19 -5.03 -1.79
N ILE A 66 -2.83 -6.10 -1.30
CA ILE A 66 -3.72 -6.06 -0.13
C ILE A 66 -2.92 -5.70 1.12
N ALA A 67 -1.74 -6.30 1.31
CA ALA A 67 -0.84 -5.95 2.41
C ALA A 67 -0.41 -4.48 2.31
N PHE A 68 -0.09 -3.99 1.11
CA PHE A 68 0.23 -2.59 0.89
C PHE A 68 -0.92 -1.65 1.24
N LEU A 69 -2.16 -1.97 0.81
CA LEU A 69 -3.36 -1.21 1.20
C LEU A 69 -3.55 -1.20 2.72
N ASN A 70 -3.31 -2.33 3.38
CA ASN A 70 -3.39 -2.40 4.84
C ASN A 70 -2.37 -1.46 5.51
N CYS A 71 -1.13 -1.40 5.02
CA CYS A 71 -0.14 -0.42 5.51
C CYS A 71 -0.61 1.03 5.30
N VAL A 72 -1.18 1.36 4.13
CA VAL A 72 -1.73 2.71 3.87
C VAL A 72 -2.87 3.03 4.85
N GLN A 73 -3.75 2.05 5.12
CA GLN A 73 -4.83 2.20 6.08
C GLN A 73 -4.31 2.44 7.50
N GLN A 74 -3.36 1.63 7.98
CA GLN A 74 -2.78 1.79 9.31
C GLN A 74 -2.18 3.20 9.51
N LEU A 75 -1.44 3.70 8.52
CA LEU A 75 -0.85 5.04 8.60
C LEU A 75 -1.92 6.14 8.50
N GLY A 76 -2.97 5.92 7.69
CA GLY A 76 -4.14 6.78 7.63
C GLY A 76 -4.85 6.90 8.98
N ASP A 77 -5.14 5.77 9.62
CA ASP A 77 -5.79 5.71 10.92
C ASP A 77 -4.94 6.41 12.00
N PHE A 78 -3.61 6.23 11.97
CA PHE A 78 -2.68 6.97 12.81
C PHE A 78 -2.80 8.48 12.60
N ALA A 79 -2.87 8.94 11.35
CA ALA A 79 -3.03 10.37 11.05
C ALA A 79 -4.39 10.92 11.50
N GLU A 80 -5.48 10.17 11.30
CA GLU A 80 -6.83 10.56 11.76
C GLU A 80 -6.91 10.68 13.29
N GLN A 81 -6.13 9.90 14.04
CA GLN A 81 -6.01 9.99 15.50
C GLN A 81 -5.22 11.23 15.95
N HIS A 82 -4.23 11.68 15.18
CA HIS A 82 -3.36 12.81 15.52
C HIS A 82 -3.87 14.16 14.99
N ASP A 83 -4.77 14.14 14.02
CA ASP A 83 -5.47 15.32 13.51
C ASP A 83 -6.94 14.96 13.20
N SER A 84 -7.83 15.45 14.06
CA SER A 84 -9.28 15.24 13.92
C SER A 84 -9.87 15.78 12.61
N ARG A 85 -9.20 16.72 11.93
CA ARG A 85 -9.62 17.29 10.64
C ARG A 85 -9.09 16.51 9.45
N PHE A 86 -8.04 15.71 9.65
CA PHE A 86 -7.49 14.88 8.59
C PHE A 86 -8.40 13.68 8.33
N ARG A 87 -8.73 13.41 7.07
CA ARG A 87 -9.44 12.20 6.64
C ARG A 87 -8.89 11.75 5.30
N LEU A 88 -8.69 10.45 5.13
CA LEU A 88 -8.34 9.91 3.82
C LEU A 88 -9.54 10.05 2.85
N PRO A 89 -9.33 10.51 1.61
CA PRO A 89 -10.41 10.66 0.63
C PRO A 89 -11.12 9.35 0.29
N TYR A 90 -10.36 8.25 0.21
CA TYR A 90 -10.89 6.93 -0.13
C TYR A 90 -10.73 5.97 1.04
N ARG A 91 -11.85 5.46 1.56
CA ARG A 91 -11.83 4.46 2.63
C ARG A 91 -11.28 3.13 2.11
N ILE A 92 -10.46 2.47 2.92
CA ILE A 92 -9.89 1.16 2.62
C ILE A 92 -10.66 0.11 3.42
N ASN A 93 -11.01 -0.99 2.79
CA ASN A 93 -11.61 -2.16 3.42
C ASN A 93 -11.07 -3.43 2.76
N LYS A 94 -10.12 -4.08 3.43
CA LYS A 94 -9.42 -5.27 2.93
C LYS A 94 -8.81 -5.02 1.55
N ASP A 95 -9.33 -5.68 0.53
CA ASP A 95 -8.85 -5.57 -0.85
C ASP A 95 -9.45 -4.39 -1.62
N LYS A 96 -10.40 -3.66 -1.02
CA LYS A 96 -11.08 -2.56 -1.68
C LYS A 96 -10.63 -1.20 -1.16
N ILE A 97 -10.61 -0.23 -2.06
CA ILE A 97 -10.42 1.18 -1.77
C ILE A 97 -11.53 1.96 -2.49
N GLY A 98 -12.34 2.69 -1.74
CA GLY A 98 -13.60 3.24 -2.23
C GLY A 98 -14.52 2.11 -2.73
N ASP A 99 -14.87 2.16 -4.01
CA ASP A 99 -15.73 1.20 -4.70
C ASP A 99 -14.95 0.17 -5.54
N ALA A 100 -13.62 0.24 -5.58
CA ALA A 100 -12.79 -0.56 -6.48
C ALA A 100 -11.88 -1.56 -5.73
N SER A 101 -11.65 -2.75 -6.28
CA SER A 101 -10.73 -3.75 -5.73
C SER A 101 -9.31 -3.58 -6.30
N ILE A 102 -8.31 -3.75 -5.45
CA ILE A 102 -6.89 -3.70 -5.82
C ILE A 102 -6.37 -5.03 -6.40
N ARG A 103 -7.19 -6.08 -6.38
CA ARG A 103 -6.83 -7.38 -6.98
C ARG A 103 -6.77 -7.24 -8.49
N LEU A 104 -5.73 -7.78 -9.07
CA LEU A 104 -5.52 -7.90 -10.50
C LEU A 104 -6.32 -9.11 -11.04
N GLN A 105 -6.39 -10.21 -10.30
CA GLN A 105 -7.12 -11.39 -10.77
C GLN A 105 -8.65 -11.19 -10.70
N PHE A 106 -9.36 -11.60 -11.74
CA PHE A 106 -10.83 -11.53 -11.86
C PHE A 106 -11.41 -10.11 -11.77
N ASN A 107 -10.63 -9.09 -12.13
CA ASN A 107 -11.04 -7.70 -12.12
C ASN A 107 -11.09 -7.13 -13.55
N GLN A 108 -11.86 -6.08 -13.76
CA GLN A 108 -11.81 -5.30 -15.00
C GLN A 108 -10.60 -4.35 -14.91
N ASP A 109 -9.83 -4.23 -15.98
CA ASP A 109 -8.61 -3.39 -16.01
C ASP A 109 -8.89 -1.95 -15.55
N GLU A 110 -10.07 -1.42 -15.88
CA GLU A 110 -10.53 -0.09 -15.46
C GLU A 110 -10.70 0.01 -13.93
N ALA A 111 -11.32 -1.00 -13.31
CA ALA A 111 -11.55 -1.03 -11.87
C ALA A 111 -10.24 -1.20 -11.10
N TRP A 112 -9.32 -2.04 -11.59
CA TRP A 112 -7.99 -2.19 -11.00
C TRP A 112 -7.18 -0.89 -11.10
N THR A 113 -7.16 -0.25 -12.27
CA THR A 113 -6.50 1.04 -12.48
C THR A 113 -7.10 2.13 -11.59
N LYS A 114 -8.43 2.14 -11.41
CA LYS A 114 -9.13 3.03 -10.50
C LYS A 114 -8.70 2.82 -9.04
N ALA A 115 -8.59 1.57 -8.58
CA ALA A 115 -8.09 1.26 -7.24
C ALA A 115 -6.64 1.73 -7.02
N LEU A 116 -5.76 1.54 -8.00
CA LEU A 116 -4.39 2.05 -7.96
C LEU A 116 -4.36 3.58 -7.88
N LYS A 117 -5.19 4.26 -8.68
CA LYS A 117 -5.32 5.73 -8.65
C LYS A 117 -5.77 6.21 -7.27
N TYR A 118 -6.79 5.60 -6.68
CA TYR A 118 -7.26 5.94 -5.33
C TYR A 118 -6.18 5.74 -4.27
N THR A 119 -5.40 4.67 -4.40
CA THR A 119 -4.27 4.38 -3.50
C THR A 119 -3.24 5.50 -3.57
N LEU A 120 -2.86 5.94 -4.78
CA LEU A 120 -1.92 7.05 -4.97
C LEU A 120 -2.46 8.37 -4.41
N ILE A 121 -3.76 8.62 -4.54
CA ILE A 121 -4.39 9.81 -3.97
C ILE A 121 -4.30 9.76 -2.44
N ASN A 122 -4.64 8.64 -1.79
CA ASN A 122 -4.49 8.51 -0.34
C ASN A 122 -3.04 8.71 0.11
N VAL A 123 -2.05 8.12 -0.59
CA VAL A 123 -0.62 8.32 -0.28
C VAL A 123 -0.21 9.79 -0.45
N LYS A 124 -0.72 10.50 -1.47
CA LYS A 124 -0.50 11.94 -1.63
C LYS A 124 -1.05 12.74 -0.45
N TRP A 125 -2.22 12.38 0.07
CA TRP A 125 -2.80 13.03 1.25
C TRP A 125 -1.97 12.75 2.52
N MET A 126 -1.46 11.52 2.68
CA MET A 126 -0.53 11.18 3.75
C MET A 126 0.78 11.98 3.68
N LEU A 127 1.30 12.20 2.47
CA LEU A 127 2.46 13.05 2.25
C LEU A 127 2.17 14.50 2.67
N ALA A 128 1.02 15.06 2.27
CA ALA A 128 0.63 16.42 2.66
C ALA A 128 0.50 16.56 4.19
N PHE A 129 -0.14 15.58 4.84
CA PHE A 129 -0.21 15.50 6.31
C PHE A 129 1.18 15.50 6.94
N CYS A 130 2.08 14.62 6.49
CA CYS A 130 3.44 14.55 7.02
C CYS A 130 4.22 15.86 6.80
N CYS A 131 4.10 16.49 5.62
CA CYS A 131 4.76 17.76 5.32
C CYS A 131 4.25 18.92 6.20
N SER A 132 2.94 18.98 6.47
CA SER A 132 2.38 20.01 7.36
C SER A 132 2.98 19.98 8.77
N ARG A 133 3.38 18.80 9.25
CA ARG A 133 3.99 18.61 10.57
C ARG A 133 5.51 18.80 10.61
N ILE A 134 6.17 18.92 9.45
CA ILE A 134 7.61 19.23 9.38
C ILE A 134 7.83 20.75 9.42
N ALA A 135 6.83 21.53 8.99
CA ALA A 135 6.90 22.99 8.98
C ALA A 135 6.56 23.62 10.35
N THR A 136 6.32 22.81 11.38
CA THR A 136 6.02 23.23 12.76
C THR A 136 7.07 22.66 13.69
#